data_AF-A0A974P5V6-F1
#
_entry.id   AF-A0A974P5V6-F1
#
_cell.length_a   1.000
_cell.length_b   1.000
_cell.length_c   1.000
_cell.angle_alpha   90.00
_cell.angle_beta   90.00
_cell.angle_gamma   90.00
#
_symmetry.space_group_name_H-M   'P 1'
#
loop_
_entity.id
_entity.type
_entity.pdbx_description
1 polymer ?
#
loop_
_entity_poly.entity_id
_entity_poly.type
_entity_poly.pdbx_seq_one_letter_code
_entity_poly.pdbx_strand_id
1 'polypeptide(L)'
;MARSAHAYVRGSTTRFYDWLQRASTRDMPIGPPVWICGDCHVGNLGPVANAKGEIAIQIRDLDQTVVGNPAHDVIRLALSLASAVRGRTCRA
;
A
#
# COMPACT_ATOMS: atom_id res chain seq x y z
N MET A 1 -17.03 -13.57 -3.25
CA MET A 1 -15.62 -13.67 -3.68
C MET A 1 -15.16 -12.34 -4.25
N ALA A 2 -13.85 -12.03 -4.18
CA ALA A 2 -13.31 -10.79 -4.73
C ALA A 2 -13.46 -10.75 -6.26
N ARG A 3 -13.80 -9.58 -6.81
CA ARG A 3 -14.04 -9.38 -8.26
C ARG A 3 -12.75 -9.33 -9.09
N SER A 4 -11.60 -9.16 -8.46
CA SER A 4 -10.27 -9.13 -9.10
C SER A 4 -9.15 -9.41 -8.09
N ALA A 5 -7.95 -9.72 -8.58
CA ALA A 5 -6.76 -9.87 -7.74
C ALA A 5 -6.45 -8.57 -6.96
N HIS A 6 -6.59 -7.41 -7.59
CA HIS A 6 -6.40 -6.12 -6.91
C HIS A 6 -7.40 -5.90 -5.77
N ALA A 7 -8.68 -6.23 -5.98
CA ALA A 7 -9.69 -6.14 -4.93
C ALA A 7 -9.42 -7.12 -3.77
N TYR A 8 -8.89 -8.31 -4.07
CA TYR A 8 -8.47 -9.27 -3.05
C TYR A 8 -7.30 -8.74 -2.22
N VAL A 9 -6.24 -8.22 -2.86
CA VAL A 9 -5.06 -7.67 -2.18
C VAL A 9 -5.46 -6.53 -1.25
N ARG A 10 -6.34 -5.63 -1.70
CA ARG A 10 -6.91 -4.57 -0.86
C ARG A 10 -7.61 -5.12 0.38
N GLY A 11 -8.49 -6.12 0.22
CA GLY A 11 -9.28 -6.67 1.33
C GLY A 11 -8.56 -7.69 2.23
N SER A 12 -7.26 -7.93 2.06
CA SER A 12 -6.53 -9.02 2.75
C SER A 12 -5.38 -8.54 3.65
N THR A 13 -5.56 -7.40 4.32
CA THR A 13 -4.55 -6.73 5.17
C THR A 13 -3.89 -7.67 6.19
N THR A 14 -4.65 -8.41 6.98
CA THR A 14 -4.10 -9.36 7.96
C THR A 14 -3.23 -10.43 7.30
N ARG A 15 -3.71 -11.04 6.20
CA ARG A 15 -2.97 -12.09 5.48
C ARG A 15 -1.67 -11.56 4.85
N PHE A 16 -1.67 -10.29 4.43
CA PHE A 16 -0.46 -9.63 3.94
C PHE A 16 0.60 -9.53 5.04
N TYR A 17 0.23 -9.12 6.26
CA TYR A 17 1.17 -9.04 7.36
C TYR A 17 1.63 -10.43 7.84
N ASP A 18 0.74 -11.44 7.84
CA ASP A 18 1.13 -12.83 8.09
C ASP A 18 2.16 -13.32 7.08
N TRP A 19 1.96 -12.99 5.80
CA TRP A 19 2.92 -13.31 4.74
C TRP A 19 4.24 -12.54 4.92
N LEU A 20 4.17 -11.25 5.24
CA LEU A 20 5.35 -10.40 5.41
C LEU A 20 6.23 -10.85 6.58
N GLN A 21 5.61 -11.30 7.68
CA GLN A 21 6.33 -11.89 8.82
C GLN A 21 7.03 -13.21 8.50
N ARG A 22 6.46 -14.00 7.56
CA ARG A 22 7.02 -15.28 7.12
C ARG A 22 8.04 -15.12 5.99
N ALA A 23 7.95 -14.04 5.23
CA ALA A 23 8.91 -13.73 4.19
C ALA A 23 10.30 -13.52 4.81
N SER A 24 11.35 -13.96 4.10
CA SER A 24 12.72 -13.69 4.52
C SER A 24 12.94 -12.19 4.55
N THR A 25 12.92 -11.59 5.75
CA THR A 25 13.17 -10.16 5.96
C THR A 25 14.63 -9.77 5.73
N ARG A 26 15.49 -10.73 5.34
CA ARG A 26 16.93 -10.54 5.16
C ARG A 26 17.27 -9.44 4.14
N ASP A 27 16.38 -9.19 3.18
CA ASP A 27 16.54 -8.16 2.15
C ASP A 27 15.68 -6.90 2.42
N MET A 28 14.90 -6.87 3.51
CA MET A 28 14.06 -5.72 3.84
C MET A 28 14.88 -4.69 4.64
N PRO A 29 14.89 -3.40 4.23
CA PRO A 29 15.51 -2.35 5.01
C PRO A 29 14.94 -2.28 6.43
N ILE A 30 15.81 -2.15 7.43
CA ILE A 30 15.40 -1.90 8.81
C ILE A 30 15.23 -0.39 8.96
N GLY A 31 13.99 0.05 9.18
CA GLY A 31 13.63 1.45 9.42
C GLY A 31 13.24 1.72 10.87
N PRO A 32 13.20 3.01 11.28
CA PRO A 32 12.75 3.39 12.61
C PRO A 32 11.26 3.07 12.80
N PRO A 33 10.80 2.85 14.04
CA PRO A 33 9.38 2.73 14.33
C PRO A 33 8.71 4.10 14.17
N VAL A 34 7.87 4.25 13.15
CA VAL A 34 7.10 5.47 12.89
C VAL A 34 5.65 5.13 12.59
N TRP A 35 4.77 6.13 12.65
CA TRP A 35 3.41 5.98 12.17
C TRP A 35 3.41 5.71 10.65
N ILE A 36 2.91 4.54 10.28
CA ILE A 36 2.67 4.12 8.91
C ILE A 36 1.16 4.05 8.64
N CYS A 37 0.73 4.11 7.39
CA CYS A 37 -0.67 3.99 6.97
C CYS A 37 -1.26 2.64 7.38
N GLY A 38 -0.47 1.56 7.35
CA GLY A 38 -0.90 0.24 7.83
C GLY A 38 -1.73 -0.54 6.80
N ASP A 39 -2.57 0.14 6.00
CA ASP A 39 -3.28 -0.41 4.85
C ASP A 39 -2.88 0.25 3.51
N CYS A 40 -1.62 0.69 3.36
CA CYS A 40 -1.19 1.46 2.20
C CYS A 40 -1.39 0.71 0.86
N HIS A 41 -2.25 1.25 0.00
CA HIS A 41 -2.61 0.72 -1.30
C HIS A 41 -2.83 1.85 -2.32
N VAL A 42 -2.91 1.55 -3.62
CA VAL A 42 -2.99 2.59 -4.68
C VAL A 42 -4.14 3.57 -4.47
N GLY A 43 -5.28 3.14 -3.93
CA GLY A 43 -6.40 4.02 -3.60
C GLY A 43 -6.12 5.06 -2.50
N ASN A 44 -5.09 4.88 -1.68
CA ASN A 44 -4.66 5.85 -0.67
C ASN A 44 -3.82 6.97 -1.29
N LEU A 45 -3.19 6.73 -2.44
CA LEU A 45 -2.43 7.75 -3.15
C LEU A 45 -3.36 8.68 -3.92
N GLY A 46 -3.00 9.96 -3.95
CA GLY A 46 -3.58 10.85 -4.95
C GLY A 46 -3.10 12.30 -4.82
N PRO A 47 -3.39 13.10 -5.84
CA PRO A 47 -3.06 14.52 -5.83
C PRO A 47 -3.90 15.25 -4.79
N VAL A 48 -3.26 16.12 -4.03
CA VAL A 48 -3.89 17.07 -3.11
C VAL A 48 -3.33 18.45 -3.45
N ALA A 49 -4.23 19.40 -3.71
CA ALA A 49 -3.86 20.80 -3.91
C ALA A 49 -3.84 21.53 -2.56
N ASN A 50 -2.83 22.36 -2.34
CA ASN A 50 -2.84 23.28 -1.21
C ASN A 50 -3.61 24.58 -1.53
N ALA A 51 -3.72 25.48 -0.56
CA ALA A 51 -4.45 26.75 -0.71
C ALA A 51 -3.88 27.68 -1.80
N LYS A 52 -2.62 27.47 -2.23
CA LYS A 52 -1.97 28.21 -3.32
C LYS A 52 -2.15 27.54 -4.68
N GLY A 53 -2.85 26.40 -4.74
CA GLY A 53 -3.04 25.60 -5.96
C GLY A 53 -1.87 24.68 -6.29
N GLU A 54 -0.87 24.54 -5.40
CA GLU A 54 0.26 23.62 -5.62
C GLU A 54 -0.18 22.18 -5.34
N ILE A 55 0.10 21.27 -6.27
CA ILE A 55 -0.33 19.87 -6.19
C ILE A 55 0.83 18.99 -5.71
N ALA A 56 0.59 18.20 -4.66
CA ALA A 56 1.48 17.15 -4.21
C ALA A 56 0.78 15.79 -4.22
N ILE A 57 1.54 14.71 -4.43
CA ILE A 57 1.03 13.36 -4.22
C ILE A 57 1.14 13.05 -2.73
N GLN A 58 0.02 12.66 -2.12
CA GLN A 58 -0.04 12.30 -0.71
C GLN A 58 -0.65 10.92 -0.52
N ILE A 59 -0.25 10.27 0.58
CA ILE A 59 -0.95 9.12 1.17
C ILE A 59 -2.08 9.68 2.04
N ARG A 60 -3.29 9.14 1.89
CA ARG A 60 -4.51 9.51 2.62
C ARG A 60 -5.16 8.27 3.24
N ASP A 61 -6.24 8.48 3.98
CA ASP A 61 -7.02 7.42 4.64
C ASP A 61 -6.15 6.72 5.70
N LEU A 62 -5.98 7.41 6.82
CA LEU A 62 -5.04 7.07 7.90
C LEU A 62 -5.77 6.48 9.11
N ASP A 63 -6.88 5.77 8.88
CA ASP A 63 -7.70 5.15 9.93
C ASP A 63 -7.21 3.76 10.36
N GLN A 64 -6.32 3.12 9.59
CA GLN A 64 -5.61 1.89 9.99
C GLN A 64 -4.14 2.12 10.39
N THR A 65 -3.76 3.35 10.76
CA THR A 65 -2.36 3.65 11.10
C THR A 65 -1.84 2.88 12.30
N VAL A 66 -0.61 2.41 12.20
CA VAL A 66 0.11 1.72 13.29
C VAL A 66 1.55 2.19 13.34
N VAL A 67 2.22 2.01 14.49
CA VAL A 67 3.67 2.21 14.57
C VAL A 67 4.38 0.99 13.98
N GLY A 68 5.23 1.20 12.98
CA GLY A 68 5.92 0.13 12.28
C GLY A 68 7.10 0.59 11.45
N ASN A 69 7.75 -0.36 10.78
CA ASN A 69 8.81 -0.09 9.82
C ASN A 69 8.19 0.53 8.54
N PRO A 70 8.65 1.70 8.07
CA PRO A 70 8.20 2.34 6.83
C PRO A 70 8.19 1.42 5.61
N ALA A 71 9.09 0.43 5.56
CA ALA A 71 9.18 -0.53 4.48
C ALA A 71 7.87 -1.32 4.27
N HIS A 72 7.08 -1.53 5.34
CA HIS A 72 5.81 -2.26 5.25
C HIS A 72 4.81 -1.56 4.31
N ASP A 73 4.65 -0.25 4.43
CA ASP A 73 3.78 0.55 3.56
C ASP A 73 4.28 0.53 2.11
N VAL A 74 5.59 0.65 1.90
CA VAL A 74 6.19 0.62 0.56
C VAL A 74 5.93 -0.71 -0.13
N ILE A 75 6.15 -1.83 0.58
CA ILE A 75 5.91 -3.18 0.04
C ILE A 75 4.42 -3.39 -0.24
N ARG A 76 3.55 -2.98 0.67
CA ARG A 76 2.09 -3.13 0.51
C ARG A 76 1.57 -2.33 -0.69
N LEU A 77 2.02 -1.08 -0.81
CA LEU A 77 1.68 -0.21 -1.91
C LEU A 77 2.19 -0.77 -3.25
N ALA A 78 3.43 -1.26 -3.29
CA ALA A 78 4.01 -1.88 -4.48
C ALA A 78 3.22 -3.12 -4.92
N LEU A 79 2.82 -3.99 -3.98
CA LEU A 79 1.97 -5.16 -4.26
C LEU A 79 0.61 -4.74 -4.81
N SER A 80 -0.02 -3.72 -4.21
CA SER A 80 -1.29 -3.15 -4.68
C SER A 80 -1.18 -2.64 -6.12
N LEU A 81 -0.11 -1.90 -6.44
CA LEU A 81 0.17 -1.36 -7.77
C LEU A 81 0.42 -2.47 -8.79
N ALA A 82 1.29 -3.42 -8.47
CA ALA A 82 1.58 -4.56 -9.34
C ALA A 82 0.31 -5.36 -9.66
N SER A 83 -0.57 -5.55 -8.67
CA SER A 83 -1.84 -6.25 -8.85
C SER A 83 -2.84 -5.45 -9.70
N ALA A 84 -2.87 -4.13 -9.54
CA ALA A 84 -3.71 -3.24 -10.36
C ALA A 84 -3.28 -3.27 -11.84
N VAL A 85 -1.97 -3.18 -12.10
CA VAL A 85 -1.42 -3.22 -13.46
C VAL A 85 -1.64 -4.58 -14.11
N ARG A 86 -1.40 -5.69 -13.39
CA ARG A 86 -1.63 -7.05 -13.92
C ARG A 86 -3.11 -7.37 -14.15
N GLY A 87 -4.01 -6.78 -13.37
CA GLY A 87 -5.45 -6.93 -13.54
C GLY A 87 -6.03 -6.15 -14.72
N ARG A 88 -5.26 -5.24 -15.32
CA ARG A 88 -5.63 -4.55 -16.55
C ARG A 88 -5.23 -5.38 -17.76
N THR A 89 -6.16 -6.18 -18.28
CA THR A 89 -6.05 -6.63 -19.67
C THR A 89 -6.26 -5.41 -20.57
N CYS A 90 -5.25 -5.01 -21.35
CA CYS A 90 -5.48 -4.14 -22.51
C CYS A 90 -6.49 -4.84 -23.42
N ARG A 91 -7.73 -4.36 -23.45
CA ARG A 91 -8.55 -4.53 -24.64
C ARG A 91 -8.12 -3.41 -25.58
N ALA A 92 -7.28 -3.78 -26.55
CA ALA A 92 -7.13 -3.00 -27.77
C ALA A 92 -8.44 -3.05 -28.56
#